data_AF-A0A328ET51-F1
#
_entry.id   AF-A0A328ET51-F1
#
_cell.length_a   1.000
_cell.length_b   1.000
_cell.length_c   1.000
_cell.angle_alpha   90.00
_cell.angle_beta   90.00
_cell.angle_gamma   90.00
#
_symmetry.space_group_name_H-M   'P 1'
#
loop_
_entity.id
_entity.type
_entity.pdbx_description
1 polymer ?
#
loop_
_entity_poly.entity_id
_entity_poly.type
_entity_poly.pdbx_seq_one_letter_code
_entity_poly.pdbx_strand_id
1 'polypeptide(L)'
;MKTTEKEPEPLVSETEAVSTEDSAESMDSLKERLALSQSRAEELLKSQQEACERVTQLEVELRLAVESYRRLMVEQNPEVIPELISGQTVEEINRSLEVSRKLVARVKQSLEKDAVLARVPLGQASRQKPDFSSLSAREKIKYAVGGTN
;
A
#
# COMPACT_ATOMS: atom_id res chain seq x y z
N MET A 1 -58.66 -86.32 51.14
CA MET A 1 -57.61 -86.52 50.13
C MET A 1 -57.48 -85.20 49.38
N LYS A 2 -56.54 -84.29 49.70
CA LYS A 2 -55.15 -84.19 49.16
C LYS A 2 -55.14 -84.44 47.65
N THR A 3 -54.87 -83.46 46.78
CA THR A 3 -53.53 -82.89 46.43
C THR A 3 -53.72 -81.64 45.54
N THR A 4 -53.27 -80.44 45.93
CA THR A 4 -51.96 -79.75 45.67
C THR A 4 -51.80 -79.08 44.29
N GLU A 5 -51.76 -77.75 44.34
CA GLU A 5 -50.86 -76.78 43.68
C GLU A 5 -49.94 -77.29 42.55
N LYS A 6 -49.92 -76.56 41.43
CA LYS A 6 -48.67 -76.07 40.83
C LYS A 6 -48.92 -74.93 39.84
N GLU A 7 -48.68 -73.70 40.29
CA GLU A 7 -48.34 -72.58 39.40
C GLU A 7 -47.01 -72.89 38.68
N PRO A 8 -46.83 -72.52 37.41
CA PRO A 8 -45.52 -72.27 36.86
C PRO A 8 -45.19 -70.78 36.94
N GLU A 9 -44.05 -70.51 37.56
CA GLU A 9 -43.35 -69.24 37.73
C GLU A 9 -43.12 -68.47 36.40
N PRO A 10 -42.98 -67.14 36.44
CA PRO A 10 -42.70 -66.32 35.27
C PRO A 10 -41.20 -66.34 34.92
N LEU A 11 -40.88 -66.91 33.76
CA LEU A 11 -39.59 -66.75 33.07
C LEU A 11 -39.54 -65.36 32.41
N VAL A 12 -39.10 -64.34 33.14
CA VAL A 12 -38.68 -63.06 32.56
C VAL A 12 -37.48 -62.57 33.36
N SER A 13 -36.28 -62.54 32.78
CA SER A 13 -35.18 -61.64 33.21
C SER A 13 -33.84 -61.78 32.47
N GLU A 14 -33.65 -62.69 31.51
CA GLU A 14 -32.30 -62.85 30.91
C GLU A 14 -32.10 -62.11 29.57
N THR A 15 -33.17 -61.66 28.89
CA THR A 15 -33.04 -60.99 27.57
C THR A 15 -32.94 -59.47 27.63
N GLU A 16 -33.26 -58.83 28.77
CA GLU A 16 -33.20 -57.36 28.89
C GLU A 16 -31.81 -56.84 29.30
N ALA A 17 -31.11 -57.56 30.19
CA ALA A 17 -29.79 -57.15 30.69
C ALA A 17 -28.73 -57.04 29.58
N VAL A 18 -28.71 -57.99 28.63
CA VAL A 18 -27.70 -58.05 27.56
C VAL A 18 -27.82 -56.88 26.57
N SER A 19 -29.02 -56.32 26.35
CA SER A 19 -29.20 -55.16 25.46
C SER A 19 -28.80 -53.82 26.09
N THR A 20 -28.84 -53.73 27.42
CA THR A 20 -28.49 -52.50 28.15
C THR A 20 -26.98 -52.32 28.27
N GLU A 21 -26.21 -53.40 28.36
CA GLU A 21 -24.74 -53.37 28.44
C GLU A 21 -24.10 -52.95 27.11
N ASP A 22 -24.52 -53.52 25.97
CA ASP A 22 -24.08 -53.09 24.63
C ASP A 22 -24.41 -51.62 24.34
N SER A 23 -25.57 -51.15 24.83
CA SER A 23 -25.98 -49.75 24.70
C SER A 23 -25.15 -48.81 25.57
N ALA A 24 -24.74 -49.24 26.76
CA ALA A 24 -23.89 -48.47 27.66
C ALA A 24 -22.46 -48.34 27.12
N GLU A 25 -21.88 -49.43 26.60
CA GLU A 25 -20.55 -49.41 25.96
C GLU A 25 -20.54 -48.51 24.71
N SER A 26 -21.60 -48.56 23.91
CA SER A 26 -21.77 -47.67 22.75
C SER A 26 -21.87 -46.20 23.15
N MET A 27 -22.59 -45.89 24.24
CA MET A 27 -22.69 -44.53 24.78
C MET A 27 -21.35 -43.99 25.30
N ASP A 28 -20.54 -44.82 25.96
CA ASP A 28 -19.23 -44.38 26.44
C ASP A 28 -18.25 -44.16 25.29
N SER A 29 -18.28 -45.01 24.25
CA SER A 29 -17.50 -44.80 23.03
C SER A 29 -17.89 -43.50 22.28
N LEU A 30 -19.16 -43.09 22.37
CA LEU A 30 -19.64 -41.84 21.78
C LEU A 30 -19.19 -40.63 22.60
N LYS A 31 -19.24 -40.72 23.93
CA LYS A 31 -18.72 -39.67 24.82
C LYS A 31 -17.22 -39.46 24.63
N GLU A 32 -16.45 -40.53 24.51
CA GLU A 32 -15.01 -40.46 24.27
C GLU A 32 -14.72 -39.81 22.91
N ARG A 33 -15.43 -40.21 21.84
CA ARG A 33 -15.33 -39.57 20.53
C ARG A 33 -15.72 -38.09 20.57
N LEU A 34 -16.75 -37.73 21.33
CA LEU A 34 -17.21 -36.35 21.49
C LEU A 34 -16.17 -35.52 22.25
N ALA A 35 -15.61 -36.04 23.33
CA ALA A 35 -14.54 -35.40 24.08
C ALA A 35 -13.28 -35.19 23.23
N LEU A 36 -12.88 -36.21 22.45
CA LEU A 36 -11.74 -36.11 21.53
C LEU A 36 -12.00 -35.10 20.41
N SER A 37 -13.21 -35.09 19.85
CA SER A 37 -13.61 -34.10 18.84
C SER A 37 -13.64 -32.68 19.41
N GLN A 38 -14.08 -32.50 20.66
CA GLN A 38 -14.08 -31.20 21.33
C GLN A 38 -12.66 -30.71 21.58
N SER A 39 -11.78 -31.57 22.12
CA SER A 39 -10.36 -31.24 22.30
C SER A 39 -9.72 -30.80 20.98
N ARG A 40 -9.97 -31.54 19.90
CA ARG A 40 -9.43 -31.20 18.57
C ARG A 40 -9.99 -29.88 18.05
N ALA A 41 -11.27 -29.59 18.29
CA ALA A 41 -11.88 -28.32 17.90
C ALA A 41 -11.25 -27.14 18.65
N GLU A 42 -11.00 -27.29 19.95
CA GLU A 42 -10.33 -26.28 20.77
C GLU A 42 -8.88 -26.02 20.32
N GLU A 43 -8.13 -27.09 20.01
CA GLU A 43 -6.77 -26.98 19.47
C GLU A 43 -6.74 -26.26 18.12
N LEU A 44 -7.66 -26.61 17.22
CA LEU A 44 -7.78 -25.95 15.93
C LEU A 44 -8.13 -24.47 16.08
N LEU A 45 -9.08 -24.12 16.95
CA LEU A 45 -9.44 -22.73 17.22
C LEU A 45 -8.26 -21.93 17.79
N LYS A 46 -7.51 -22.50 18.73
CA LYS A 46 -6.28 -21.87 19.26
C LYS A 46 -5.25 -21.64 18.16
N SER A 47 -4.98 -22.67 17.34
CA SER A 47 -4.03 -22.55 16.23
C SER A 47 -4.45 -21.51 15.19
N GLN A 48 -5.77 -21.41 14.92
CA GLN A 48 -6.33 -20.43 14.00
C GLN A 48 -6.20 -19.01 14.56
N GLN A 49 -6.47 -18.83 15.85
CA GLN A 49 -6.31 -17.55 16.51
C GLN A 49 -4.85 -17.09 16.48
N GLU A 50 -3.90 -17.96 16.82
CA GLU A 50 -2.48 -17.65 16.73
C GLU A 50 -2.05 -17.31 15.30
N ALA A 51 -2.56 -18.02 14.29
CA ALA A 51 -2.27 -17.73 12.89
C ALA A 51 -2.81 -16.36 12.48
N CYS A 52 -4.04 -16.01 12.87
CA CYS A 52 -4.61 -14.69 12.62
C CYS A 52 -3.80 -13.58 13.31
N GLU A 53 -3.40 -13.77 14.57
CA GLU A 53 -2.57 -12.81 15.29
C GLU A 53 -1.23 -12.59 14.58
N ARG A 54 -0.54 -13.68 14.17
CA ARG A 54 0.71 -13.60 13.40
C ARG A 54 0.53 -12.85 12.08
N VAL A 55 -0.55 -13.12 11.33
CA VAL A 55 -0.83 -12.42 10.06
C VAL A 55 -1.03 -10.93 10.31
N THR A 56 -1.82 -10.54 11.32
CA THR A 56 -2.06 -9.12 11.61
C THR A 56 -0.79 -8.39 12.05
N GLN A 57 0.07 -9.05 12.82
CA GLN A 57 1.38 -8.50 13.21
C GLN A 57 2.27 -8.30 11.99
N LEU A 58 2.40 -9.30 11.12
CA LEU A 58 3.18 -9.20 9.89
C LEU A 58 2.66 -8.11 8.95
N GLU A 59 1.34 -7.92 8.85
CA GLU A 59 0.74 -6.84 8.05
C GLU A 59 1.06 -5.45 8.60
N VAL A 60 1.14 -5.29 9.92
CA VAL A 60 1.56 -4.03 10.55
C VAL A 60 3.05 -3.79 10.30
N GLU A 61 3.90 -4.78 10.54
CA GLU A 61 5.34 -4.68 10.31
C GLU A 61 5.67 -4.39 8.84
N LEU A 62 4.99 -5.07 7.91
CA LEU A 62 5.15 -4.83 6.48
C LEU A 62 4.77 -3.40 6.10
N ARG A 63 3.64 -2.89 6.60
CA ARG A 63 3.24 -1.49 6.36
C ARG A 63 4.28 -0.50 6.87
N LEU A 64 4.79 -0.70 8.09
CA LEU A 64 5.83 0.13 8.67
C LEU A 64 7.13 0.07 7.85
N ALA A 65 7.54 -1.12 7.40
CA ALA A 65 8.70 -1.31 6.56
C ALA A 65 8.55 -0.58 5.21
N VAL A 66 7.41 -0.73 4.53
CA VAL A 66 7.11 -0.02 3.27
C VAL A 66 7.10 1.50 3.45
N GLU A 67 6.51 2.02 4.53
CA GLU A 67 6.53 3.45 4.84
C GLU A 67 7.94 3.98 5.08
N SER A 68 8.76 3.23 5.83
CA SER A 68 10.16 3.60 6.08
C SER A 68 10.97 3.62 4.78
N TYR A 69 10.73 2.65 3.90
CA TYR A 69 11.35 2.59 2.58
C TYR A 69 10.95 3.77 1.71
N ARG A 70 9.66 4.13 1.73
CA ARG A 70 9.15 5.31 1.02
C ARG A 70 9.83 6.59 1.49
N ARG A 71 9.98 6.78 2.81
CA ARG A 71 10.68 7.97 3.36
C ARG A 71 12.13 8.03 2.88
N LEU A 72 12.85 6.91 2.93
CA LEU A 72 14.22 6.83 2.43
C LEU A 72 14.29 7.19 0.94
N MET A 73 13.36 6.69 0.13
CA MET A 73 13.30 7.04 -1.30
C MET A 73 13.04 8.53 -1.56
N VAL A 74 12.19 9.17 -0.76
CA VAL A 74 11.96 10.63 -0.83
C VAL A 74 13.23 11.40 -0.46
N GLU A 75 13.90 11.02 0.64
CA GLU A 75 15.13 11.68 1.10
C GLU A 75 16.28 11.56 0.09
N GLN A 76 16.41 10.40 -0.57
CA GLN A 76 17.45 10.18 -1.59
C GLN A 76 17.15 10.90 -2.91
N ASN A 77 15.93 11.41 -3.13
CA ASN A 77 15.51 12.03 -4.39
C ASN A 77 14.82 13.39 -4.14
N PRO A 78 15.54 14.41 -3.63
CA PRO A 78 14.96 15.72 -3.30
C PRO A 78 14.40 16.49 -4.50
N GLU A 79 14.81 16.10 -5.72
CA GLU A 79 14.32 16.68 -6.98
C GLU A 79 12.95 16.13 -7.42
N VAL A 80 12.50 15.03 -6.82
CA VAL A 80 11.21 14.41 -7.10
C VAL A 80 10.21 14.87 -6.04
N ILE A 81 9.03 15.32 -6.47
CA ILE A 81 7.96 15.72 -5.56
C ILE A 81 7.52 14.49 -4.75
N PRO A 82 7.47 14.56 -3.41
CA PRO A 82 7.15 13.41 -2.55
C PRO A 82 5.80 12.76 -2.90
N GLU A 83 4.83 13.55 -3.34
CA GLU A 83 3.49 13.09 -3.76
C GLU A 83 3.51 12.15 -4.97
N LEU A 84 4.56 12.19 -5.78
CA LEU A 84 4.70 11.30 -6.95
C LEU A 84 5.25 9.91 -6.59
N ILE A 85 5.85 9.75 -5.40
CA ILE A 85 6.34 8.47 -4.90
C ILE A 85 5.23 7.80 -4.07
N SER A 86 4.37 7.06 -4.77
CA SER A 86 3.21 6.36 -4.22
C SER A 86 3.32 4.83 -4.37
N GLY A 87 2.61 4.10 -3.50
CA GLY A 87 2.57 2.64 -3.50
C GLY A 87 2.39 2.03 -2.12
N GLN A 88 1.79 0.84 -2.05
CA GLN A 88 1.66 0.01 -0.85
C GLN A 88 2.67 -1.13 -0.82
N THR A 89 3.38 -1.37 -1.92
CA THR A 89 4.48 -2.33 -2.01
C THR A 89 5.79 -1.66 -2.45
N VAL A 90 6.89 -2.36 -2.24
CA VAL A 90 8.23 -1.91 -2.67
C VAL A 90 8.29 -1.77 -4.20
N GLU A 91 7.66 -2.69 -4.93
CA GLU A 91 7.60 -2.66 -6.40
C GLU A 91 6.82 -1.44 -6.91
N GLU A 92 5.69 -1.13 -6.29
CA GLU A 92 4.90 0.05 -6.64
C GLU A 92 5.66 1.35 -6.39
N ILE A 93 6.34 1.45 -5.25
CA ILE A 93 7.20 2.59 -4.91
C ILE A 93 8.33 2.76 -5.93
N ASN A 94 9.00 1.67 -6.31
CA ASN A 94 10.06 1.72 -7.30
C ASN A 94 9.55 2.17 -8.67
N ARG A 95 8.41 1.63 -9.08
CA ARG A 95 7.77 2.00 -10.35
C ARG A 95 7.34 3.46 -10.37
N SER A 96 6.73 3.95 -9.28
CA SER A 96 6.30 5.35 -9.19
C SER A 96 7.50 6.30 -9.20
N LEU A 97 8.60 5.93 -8.53
CA LEU A 97 9.85 6.68 -8.54
C LEU A 97 10.48 6.74 -9.95
N GLU A 98 10.53 5.63 -10.69
CA GLU A 98 11.03 5.62 -12.07
C GLU A 98 10.21 6.53 -13.00
N VAL A 99 8.88 6.47 -12.89
CA VAL A 99 7.97 7.33 -13.65
C VAL A 99 8.22 8.79 -13.29
N SER A 100 8.36 9.09 -12.00
CA SER A 100 8.60 10.43 -11.49
C SER A 100 9.91 11.02 -12.01
N ARG A 101 11.00 10.24 -11.97
CA ARG A 101 12.30 10.67 -12.53
C ARG A 101 12.21 10.99 -14.02
N LYS A 102 11.48 10.17 -14.80
CA LYS A 102 11.26 10.42 -16.23
C LYS A 102 10.47 11.70 -16.48
N LEU A 103 9.47 11.99 -15.64
CA LEU A 103 8.68 13.23 -15.73
C LEU A 103 9.54 14.45 -15.40
N VAL A 104 10.31 14.42 -14.31
CA VAL A 104 11.21 15.51 -13.92
C VAL A 104 12.25 15.77 -15.02
N ALA A 105 12.85 14.71 -15.58
CA ALA A 105 13.80 14.85 -16.69
C ALA A 105 13.17 15.51 -17.92
N ARG A 106 11.93 15.14 -18.28
CA ARG A 106 11.21 15.75 -19.40
C ARG A 106 10.88 17.22 -19.14
N VAL A 107 10.47 17.57 -17.93
CA VAL A 107 10.19 18.96 -17.54
C VAL A 107 11.46 19.81 -17.60
N LYS A 108 12.57 19.32 -17.04
CA LYS A 108 13.89 19.98 -17.14
C LYS A 108 14.27 20.23 -18.60
N GLN A 109 14.14 19.22 -19.46
CA GLN A 109 14.44 19.36 -20.89
C GLN A 109 13.52 20.36 -21.61
N SER A 110 12.22 20.44 -21.25
CA SER A 110 11.31 21.42 -21.83
C SER A 110 11.69 22.84 -21.42
N LEU A 111 11.97 23.05 -20.13
CA LEU A 111 12.38 24.36 -19.61
C LEU A 111 13.70 24.85 -20.21
N GLU A 112 14.66 23.96 -20.44
CA GLU A 112 15.92 24.30 -21.12
C GLU A 112 15.67 24.74 -22.56
N LYS A 113 14.80 24.05 -23.30
CA LYS A 113 14.42 24.44 -24.68
C LYS A 113 13.73 25.80 -24.68
N ASP A 114 12.80 26.03 -23.75
CA ASP A 114 12.08 27.29 -23.63
C ASP A 114 13.03 28.44 -23.23
N ALA A 115 13.99 28.19 -22.33
CA ALA A 115 15.00 29.16 -21.94
C ALA A 115 15.95 29.55 -23.10
N VAL A 116 16.27 28.61 -23.99
CA VAL A 116 17.06 28.88 -25.19
C VAL A 116 16.28 29.73 -26.19
N LEU A 117 14.98 29.47 -26.37
CA LEU A 117 14.10 30.27 -27.24
C LEU A 117 13.80 31.66 -26.65
N ALA A 118 13.72 31.76 -25.32
CA ALA A 118 13.48 33.02 -24.60
C ALA A 118 14.73 33.89 -24.45
N ARG A 119 15.94 33.38 -24.78
CA ARG A 119 17.15 34.20 -24.95
C ARG A 119 17.01 35.05 -26.22
N VAL A 120 16.20 36.11 -26.12
CA VAL A 120 16.23 37.20 -27.08
C VAL A 120 17.63 37.82 -27.01
N PRO A 121 18.36 37.97 -28.13
CA PRO A 121 19.63 38.66 -28.12
C PRO A 121 19.40 40.08 -27.60
N LEU A 122 20.05 40.41 -26.47
CA LEU A 122 20.17 41.76 -25.93
C LEU A 122 20.99 42.59 -26.93
N GLY A 123 20.37 42.93 -28.05
CA GLY A 123 21.03 43.43 -29.25
C GLY A 123 20.36 44.65 -29.85
N GLN A 124 19.43 45.31 -29.15
CA GLN A 124 19.16 46.70 -29.46
C GLN A 124 20.26 47.52 -28.80
N ALA A 125 21.25 47.94 -29.62
CA ALA A 125 22.17 49.00 -29.26
C ALA A 125 21.37 50.11 -28.57
N SER A 126 21.78 50.52 -27.37
CA SER A 126 21.19 51.65 -26.70
C SER A 126 21.10 52.80 -27.71
N ARG A 127 19.96 53.47 -27.83
CA ARG A 127 19.84 54.68 -28.66
C ARG A 127 20.82 55.72 -28.11
N GLN A 128 22.06 55.71 -28.58
CA GLN A 128 23.02 56.76 -28.27
C GLN A 128 22.44 58.02 -28.90
N LYS A 129 22.14 59.01 -28.05
CA LYS A 129 21.81 60.34 -28.54
C LYS A 129 23.03 60.83 -29.33
N PRO A 130 22.86 61.38 -30.54
CA PRO A 130 23.96 62.02 -31.24
C PRO A 130 24.57 63.09 -30.33
N ASP A 131 25.89 63.10 -30.21
CA ASP A 131 26.57 64.14 -29.44
C ASP A 131 26.60 65.44 -30.24
N PHE A 132 25.94 66.47 -29.73
CA PHE A 132 25.90 67.80 -30.33
C PHE A 132 26.87 68.77 -29.66
N SER A 133 27.70 68.32 -28.72
CA SER A 133 28.62 69.19 -27.96
C SER A 133 29.65 69.90 -28.85
N SER A 134 30.08 69.25 -29.93
CA SER A 134 31.06 69.76 -30.89
C SER A 134 30.49 70.66 -32.00
N LEU A 135 29.16 70.74 -32.15
CA LEU A 135 28.51 71.55 -33.18
C LEU A 135 28.30 73.00 -32.73
N SER A 136 28.58 73.93 -33.62
CA SER A 136 28.23 75.34 -33.46
C SER A 136 26.71 75.53 -33.42
N ALA A 137 26.23 76.64 -32.83
CA ALA A 137 24.82 76.98 -32.76
C ALA A 137 24.14 76.94 -34.14
N ARG A 138 24.85 77.38 -35.20
CA ARG A 138 24.34 77.36 -36.58
C ARG A 138 24.18 75.95 -37.13
N GLU A 139 25.08 75.03 -36.76
CA GLU A 139 25.09 73.64 -37.23
C GLU A 139 24.00 72.81 -36.53
N LYS A 140 23.76 73.07 -35.25
CA LYS A 140 22.63 72.48 -34.50
C LYS A 140 21.28 72.83 -35.12
N ILE A 141 21.09 74.09 -35.51
CA ILE A 141 19.85 74.55 -36.16
C ILE A 141 19.70 73.89 -37.53
N LYS A 142 20.77 73.83 -38.34
CA LYS A 142 20.73 73.17 -39.65
C LYS A 142 20.35 71.69 -39.53
N TYR A 143 20.92 70.98 -38.55
CA TYR A 143 20.60 69.59 -38.26
C TYR A 143 19.12 69.41 -37.86
N ALA A 144 18.60 70.28 -36.99
CA ALA A 144 17.22 70.20 -36.50
C ALA A 144 16.16 70.51 -37.59
N VAL A 145 16.49 71.39 -38.54
CA VAL A 145 15.59 71.79 -39.63
C VAL A 145 15.67 70.83 -40.84
N GLY A 146 16.49 69.77 -40.76
CA GLY A 146 16.62 68.77 -41.82
C GLY A 146 17.42 69.26 -43.03
N GLY A 147 18.28 70.27 -42.86
CA GLY A 147 19.14 70.77 -43.92
C GLY A 147 20.22 69.76 -44.28
N THR A 148 19.97 68.96 -45.30
CA THR A 148 20.96 68.07 -45.92
C THR A 148 22.15 68.88 -46.45
N ASN A 149 23.34 68.29 -46.46
CA ASN A 149 24.43 68.80 -47.30
C ASN A 149 24.13 68.53 -48.77
#